data_AF-A0AAW8XFQ6-F1
#
_entry.id   AF-A0AAW8XFQ6-F1
#
_cell.length_a   1.000
_cell.length_b   1.000
_cell.length_c   1.000
_cell.angle_alpha   90.00
_cell.angle_beta   90.00
_cell.angle_gamma   90.00
#
_symmetry.space_group_name_H-M   'P 1'
#
loop_
_entity.id
_entity.type
_entity.pdbx_description
1 polymer ?
#
loop_
_entity_poly.entity_id
_entity_poly.type
_entity_poly.pdbx_seq_one_letter_code
_entity_poly.pdbx_strand_id
1 'polypeptide(L)'
;MEIREKEIELETLKREIAQAEASLENDFAKHMAEKTDEKLEDLFFNNKVDFYRSVLVEQNNYLNEHVSKKVDKAIALSEEIETSKKSQEIEKAKAEFLEKHKDENIDLNELVVFYNEELPQKFKREIDKLNGVQFFQAIYDLFKAAQGENIQEGEANAREEERNLPKEVLGNGVSSSTNSRNQSVMTRF
;
A
#
# COMPACT_ATOMS: atom_id res chain seq x y z
N MET A 1 -14.11 -15.33 10.29
CA MET A 1 -14.98 -14.15 10.23
C MET A 1 -15.01 -13.67 8.79
N GLU A 2 -16.19 -13.58 8.20
CA GLU A 2 -16.36 -13.10 6.83
C GLU A 2 -15.99 -11.61 6.72
N ILE A 3 -15.61 -11.14 5.52
CA ILE A 3 -15.26 -9.72 5.31
C ILE A 3 -16.40 -8.79 5.78
N ARG A 4 -17.66 -9.18 5.50
CA ARG A 4 -18.84 -8.41 5.93
C ARG A 4 -18.95 -8.30 7.45
N GLU A 5 -18.67 -9.38 8.19
CA GLU A 5 -18.69 -9.35 9.65
C GLU A 5 -17.60 -8.41 10.20
N LYS A 6 -16.40 -8.45 9.61
CA LYS A 6 -15.31 -7.52 9.95
C LYS A 6 -15.66 -6.06 9.66
N GLU A 7 -16.36 -5.79 8.57
CA GLU A 7 -16.82 -4.44 8.23
C GLU A 7 -17.81 -3.90 9.26
N ILE A 8 -18.76 -4.73 9.70
CA ILE A 8 -19.71 -4.39 10.76
C ILE A 8 -18.98 -4.13 12.09
N GLU A 9 -18.01 -4.97 12.45
CA GLU A 9 -17.19 -4.76 13.65
C GLU A 9 -16.40 -3.46 13.56
N LEU A 10 -15.80 -3.16 12.40
CA LEU A 10 -15.05 -1.91 12.18
C LEU A 10 -15.96 -0.68 12.30
N GLU A 11 -17.16 -0.71 11.72
CA GLU A 11 -18.12 0.37 11.87
C GLU A 11 -18.56 0.57 13.33
N THR A 12 -18.74 -0.54 14.05
CA THR A 12 -19.09 -0.50 15.48
C THR A 12 -17.96 0.13 16.28
N LEU A 13 -16.71 -0.29 16.07
CA LEU A 13 -15.53 0.31 16.71
C LEU A 13 -15.42 1.80 16.41
N LYS A 14 -15.63 2.23 15.17
CA LYS A 14 -15.60 3.65 14.80
C LYS A 14 -16.64 4.47 15.57
N ARG A 15 -17.86 3.94 15.75
CA ARG A 15 -18.90 4.60 16.55
C ARG A 15 -18.53 4.67 18.02
N GLU A 16 -18.01 3.58 18.58
CA GLU A 16 -17.55 3.56 19.97
C GLU A 16 -16.41 4.56 20.22
N ILE A 17 -15.45 4.66 19.30
CA ILE A 17 -14.35 5.64 19.37
C ILE A 17 -14.91 7.05 19.34
N ALA A 18 -15.78 7.36 18.38
CA ALA A 18 -16.39 8.69 18.28
C ALA A 18 -17.19 9.07 19.52
N GLN A 19 -17.90 8.10 20.11
CA GLN A 19 -18.60 8.30 21.38
C GLN A 19 -17.63 8.56 22.54
N ALA A 20 -16.56 7.77 22.65
CA ALA A 20 -15.54 7.94 23.68
C ALA A 20 -14.82 9.28 23.56
N GLU A 21 -14.50 9.72 22.34
CA GLU A 21 -13.89 11.01 22.06
C GLU A 21 -14.83 12.18 22.40
N ALA A 22 -16.13 12.04 22.12
CA ALA A 22 -17.12 13.09 22.39
C ALA A 22 -17.32 13.37 23.89
N SER A 23 -17.18 12.35 24.75
CA SER A 23 -17.30 12.51 26.20
C SER A 23 -15.97 12.55 26.95
N LEU A 24 -14.85 12.39 26.23
CA LEU A 24 -13.51 12.17 26.77
C LEU A 24 -13.11 13.17 27.85
N GLU A 25 -13.22 14.47 27.56
CA GLU A 25 -12.78 15.53 28.47
C GLU A 25 -13.61 15.53 29.77
N ASN A 26 -14.93 15.34 29.65
CA ASN A 26 -15.84 15.34 30.78
C ASN A 26 -15.66 14.09 31.65
N ASP A 27 -15.52 12.93 31.01
CA ASP A 27 -15.35 11.67 31.72
C ASP A 27 -13.96 11.57 32.37
N PHE A 28 -12.93 12.10 31.71
CA PHE A 28 -11.61 12.26 32.32
C PHE A 28 -11.63 13.22 33.51
N ALA A 29 -12.34 14.35 33.41
CA ALA A 29 -12.45 15.29 34.52
C ALA A 29 -13.15 14.66 35.74
N LYS A 30 -14.21 13.87 35.53
CA LYS A 30 -14.86 13.11 36.61
C LYS A 30 -13.94 12.05 37.21
N HIS A 31 -13.23 11.29 36.36
CA HIS A 31 -12.25 10.30 36.81
C HIS A 31 -11.16 10.95 37.66
N MET A 32 -10.63 12.11 37.25
CA MET A 32 -9.66 12.86 38.03
C MET A 32 -10.25 13.40 39.33
N ALA A 33 -11.50 13.86 39.33
CA ALA A 33 -12.17 14.32 40.55
C ALA A 33 -12.33 13.18 41.59
N GLU A 34 -12.64 11.96 41.13
CA GLU A 34 -12.73 10.77 41.99
C GLU A 34 -11.36 10.26 42.45
N LYS A 35 -10.32 10.42 41.62
CA LYS A 35 -8.97 9.93 41.89
C LYS A 35 -8.09 10.93 42.66
N THR A 36 -8.54 12.17 42.79
CA THR A 36 -7.82 13.19 43.56
C THR A 36 -7.87 12.86 45.05
N ASP A 37 -6.72 12.49 45.60
CA ASP A 37 -6.53 12.21 47.02
C ASP A 37 -5.77 13.35 47.73
N GLU A 38 -5.66 13.27 49.06
CA GLU A 38 -4.96 14.28 49.87
C GLU A 38 -3.52 14.53 49.38
N LYS A 39 -2.86 13.52 48.82
CA LYS A 39 -1.49 13.66 48.28
C LYS A 39 -1.47 14.46 46.99
N LEU A 40 -2.40 14.21 46.08
CA LEU A 40 -2.50 14.98 44.85
C LEU A 40 -2.94 16.43 45.13
N GLU A 41 -3.81 16.64 46.11
CA GLU A 41 -4.17 17.98 46.60
C GLU A 41 -2.96 18.69 47.21
N ASP A 42 -2.14 18.00 48.02
CA ASP A 42 -0.91 18.56 48.57
C ASP A 42 0.03 19.04 47.46
N LEU A 43 0.21 18.23 46.40
CA LEU A 43 0.98 18.63 45.22
C LEU A 43 0.40 19.90 44.56
N PHE A 44 -0.92 20.06 44.48
CA PHE A 44 -1.53 21.24 43.89
C PHE A 44 -1.14 22.55 44.62
N PHE A 45 -1.04 22.51 45.95
CA PHE A 45 -0.68 23.67 46.77
C PHE A 45 0.83 23.86 46.92
N ASN A 46 1.58 22.76 47.10
CA ASN A 46 2.98 22.80 47.50
C ASN A 46 3.96 22.54 46.34
N ASN A 47 3.55 21.86 45.27
CA ASN A 47 4.39 21.55 44.12
C ASN A 47 3.60 21.39 42.80
N LYS A 48 3.23 22.52 42.21
CA LYS A 48 2.39 22.58 41.00
C LYS A 48 2.98 21.82 39.80
N VAL A 49 4.31 21.76 39.68
CA VAL A 49 4.95 21.06 38.56
C VAL A 49 4.67 19.57 38.64
N ASP A 50 4.86 18.96 39.82
CA ASP A 50 4.61 17.53 39.99
C ASP A 50 3.12 17.18 40.03
N PHE A 51 2.27 18.12 40.45
CA PHE A 51 0.81 18.00 40.25
C PHE A 51 0.46 17.82 38.77
N TYR A 52 0.86 18.76 37.89
CA TYR A 52 0.52 18.66 36.47
C TYR A 52 1.17 17.45 35.79
N ARG A 53 2.38 17.05 36.19
CA ARG A 53 2.97 15.78 35.71
C ARG A 53 2.11 14.57 36.06
N SER A 54 1.61 14.51 37.29
CA SER A 54 0.76 13.41 37.75
C SER A 54 -0.55 13.37 36.97
N VAL A 55 -1.18 14.53 36.73
CA VAL A 55 -2.39 14.65 35.90
C VAL A 55 -2.14 14.18 34.47
N LEU A 56 -1.02 14.57 33.84
CA LEU A 56 -0.69 14.16 32.46
C LEU A 56 -0.40 12.66 32.36
N VAL A 57 0.27 12.06 33.34
CA VAL A 57 0.46 10.61 33.40
C VAL A 57 -0.89 9.90 33.47
N GLU A 58 -1.79 10.38 34.32
CA GLU A 58 -3.13 9.81 34.44
C GLU A 58 -3.96 9.99 33.16
N GLN A 59 -3.87 11.16 32.53
CA GLN A 59 -4.51 11.43 31.23
C GLN A 59 -4.04 10.42 30.17
N ASN A 60 -2.74 10.19 30.07
CA ASN A 60 -2.20 9.23 29.11
C ASN A 60 -2.69 7.81 29.39
N ASN A 61 -2.75 7.40 30.66
CA ASN A 61 -3.29 6.09 31.05
C ASN A 61 -4.76 5.96 30.66
N TYR A 62 -5.56 6.99 30.97
CA TYR A 62 -6.98 7.03 30.66
C TYR A 62 -7.22 6.97 29.14
N LEU A 63 -6.51 7.78 28.36
CA LEU A 63 -6.58 7.77 26.90
C LEU A 63 -6.23 6.39 26.33
N ASN A 64 -5.17 5.77 26.86
CA ASN A 64 -4.73 4.46 26.40
C ASN A 64 -5.79 3.38 26.65
N GLU A 65 -6.45 3.41 27.80
CA GLU A 65 -7.47 2.42 28.17
C GLU A 65 -8.80 2.61 27.44
N HIS A 66 -9.22 3.85 27.24
CA HIS A 66 -10.56 4.16 26.74
C HIS A 66 -10.60 4.46 25.23
N VAL A 67 -9.51 4.91 24.63
CA VAL A 67 -9.47 5.36 23.23
C VAL A 67 -8.38 4.63 22.44
N SER A 68 -7.11 4.72 22.84
CA SER A 68 -5.98 4.28 21.99
C SER A 68 -6.06 2.80 21.62
N LYS A 69 -6.35 1.90 22.57
CA LYS A 69 -6.52 0.47 22.27
C LYS A 69 -7.64 0.18 21.25
N LYS A 70 -8.73 0.96 21.28
CA LYS A 70 -9.83 0.82 20.32
C LYS A 70 -9.42 1.30 18.93
N VAL A 71 -8.69 2.42 18.87
CA VAL A 71 -8.11 2.97 17.64
C VAL A 71 -7.15 1.95 17.02
N ASP A 72 -6.23 1.40 17.80
CA ASP A 72 -5.26 0.39 17.33
C ASP A 72 -5.99 -0.84 16.75
N LYS A 73 -7.03 -1.32 17.44
CA LYS A 73 -7.87 -2.42 16.96
C LYS A 73 -8.58 -2.07 15.65
N ALA A 74 -9.12 -0.86 15.53
CA ALA A 74 -9.81 -0.41 14.32
C ALA A 74 -8.83 -0.30 13.13
N ILE A 75 -7.60 0.16 13.35
CA ILE A 75 -6.55 0.21 12.33
C ILE A 75 -6.20 -1.22 11.87
N ALA A 76 -5.87 -2.11 12.80
CA ALA A 76 -5.52 -3.49 12.48
C ALA A 76 -6.65 -4.21 11.72
N LEU A 77 -7.90 -4.02 12.14
CA LEU A 77 -9.06 -4.61 11.46
C LEU A 77 -9.27 -4.03 10.07
N SER A 78 -9.03 -2.72 9.88
CA SER A 78 -9.10 -2.08 8.56
C SER A 78 -8.05 -2.64 7.60
N GLU A 79 -6.81 -2.81 8.07
CA GLU A 79 -5.72 -3.41 7.28
C GLU A 79 -6.03 -4.87 6.91
N GLU A 80 -6.58 -5.63 7.85
CA GLU A 80 -6.99 -7.03 7.61
C GLU A 80 -8.11 -7.12 6.57
N ILE A 81 -9.11 -6.22 6.63
CA ILE A 81 -10.18 -6.14 5.63
C ILE A 81 -9.61 -5.80 4.26
N GLU A 82 -8.74 -4.80 4.17
CA GLU A 82 -8.15 -4.38 2.89
C GLU A 82 -7.34 -5.52 2.26
N THR A 83 -6.51 -6.20 3.06
CA THR A 83 -5.73 -7.36 2.62
C THR A 83 -6.64 -8.50 2.15
N SER A 84 -7.72 -8.78 2.90
CA SER A 84 -8.70 -9.81 2.53
C SER A 84 -9.42 -9.49 1.22
N LYS A 85 -9.79 -8.22 1.01
CA LYS A 85 -10.43 -7.76 -0.23
C LYS A 85 -9.51 -7.90 -1.43
N LYS A 86 -8.27 -7.43 -1.32
CA LYS A 86 -7.25 -7.59 -2.38
C LYS A 86 -7.05 -9.05 -2.74
N SER A 87 -6.96 -9.93 -1.74
CA SER A 87 -6.83 -11.37 -1.97
C SER A 87 -8.05 -11.95 -2.71
N GLN A 88 -9.27 -11.57 -2.31
CA GLN A 88 -10.49 -12.00 -3.03
C GLN A 88 -10.56 -11.46 -4.47
N GLU A 89 -10.13 -10.23 -4.72
CA GLU A 89 -10.08 -9.65 -6.05
C GLU A 89 -9.10 -10.40 -6.96
N ILE A 90 -7.92 -10.76 -6.43
CA ILE A 90 -6.93 -11.58 -7.15
C ILE A 90 -7.49 -12.95 -7.48
N GLU A 91 -8.09 -13.66 -6.51
CA GLU A 91 -8.65 -14.99 -6.75
C GLU A 91 -9.83 -14.95 -7.73
N LYS A 92 -10.69 -13.92 -7.66
CA LYS A 92 -11.75 -13.71 -8.66
C LYS A 92 -11.17 -13.49 -10.06
N ALA A 93 -10.19 -12.60 -10.19
CA ALA A 93 -9.55 -12.33 -11.47
C ALA A 93 -8.87 -13.57 -12.07
N LYS A 94 -8.23 -14.38 -11.22
CA LYS A 94 -7.66 -15.67 -11.60
C LYS A 94 -8.74 -16.64 -12.09
N ALA A 95 -9.84 -16.77 -11.36
CA ALA A 95 -10.96 -17.63 -11.75
C ALA A 95 -11.62 -17.16 -13.06
N GLU A 96 -11.83 -15.85 -13.23
CA GLU A 96 -12.37 -15.26 -14.46
C GLU A 96 -11.43 -15.45 -15.65
N PHE A 97 -10.11 -15.34 -15.45
CA PHE A 97 -9.11 -15.63 -16.47
C PHE A 97 -9.15 -17.10 -16.90
N LEU A 98 -9.09 -18.03 -15.95
CA LEU A 98 -9.22 -19.46 -16.23
C LEU A 98 -10.55 -19.80 -16.89
N GLU A 99 -11.62 -19.09 -16.54
CA GLU A 99 -12.93 -19.29 -17.15
C GLU A 99 -12.96 -18.90 -18.63
N LYS A 100 -12.28 -17.82 -19.01
CA LYS A 100 -12.15 -17.39 -20.41
C LYS A 100 -11.30 -18.35 -21.25
N HIS A 101 -10.37 -19.04 -20.60
CA HIS A 101 -9.42 -19.94 -21.23
C HIS A 101 -9.67 -21.42 -20.86
N LYS A 102 -10.92 -21.81 -20.57
CA LYS A 102 -11.28 -23.19 -20.18
C LYS A 102 -10.85 -24.25 -21.19
N ASP A 103 -10.77 -23.88 -22.46
CA ASP A 103 -10.38 -24.76 -23.57
C ASP A 103 -8.85 -24.86 -23.73
N GLU A 104 -8.10 -24.05 -22.99
CA GLU A 104 -6.64 -24.00 -22.98
C GLU A 104 -6.16 -24.56 -21.64
N ASN A 105 -5.28 -25.57 -21.67
CA ASN A 105 -4.76 -26.18 -20.45
C ASN A 105 -3.68 -25.28 -19.82
N ILE A 106 -4.09 -24.11 -19.31
CA ILE A 106 -3.19 -23.10 -18.76
C ILE A 106 -2.71 -23.51 -17.36
N ASP A 107 -1.40 -23.63 -17.19
CA ASP A 107 -0.77 -23.71 -15.87
C ASP A 107 -0.42 -22.30 -15.35
N LEU A 108 -1.16 -21.85 -14.34
CA LEU A 108 -0.90 -20.55 -13.70
C LEU A 108 0.47 -20.48 -13.02
N ASN A 109 1.00 -21.60 -12.55
CA ASN A 109 2.32 -21.61 -11.93
C ASN A 109 3.40 -21.31 -12.97
N GLU A 110 3.27 -21.81 -14.20
CA GLU A 110 4.16 -21.47 -15.31
C GLU A 110 4.08 -19.99 -15.66
N LEU A 111 2.87 -19.40 -15.71
CA LEU A 111 2.72 -17.97 -15.95
C LEU A 111 3.38 -17.11 -14.86
N VAL A 112 3.27 -17.52 -13.60
CA VAL A 112 3.92 -16.83 -12.48
C VAL A 112 5.44 -16.96 -12.55
N VAL A 113 5.97 -18.13 -12.89
CA VAL A 113 7.42 -18.34 -13.09
C VAL A 113 7.91 -17.48 -14.26
N PHE A 114 7.22 -17.50 -15.39
CA PHE A 114 7.54 -16.68 -16.56
C PHE A 114 7.57 -15.18 -16.20
N TYR A 115 6.53 -14.69 -15.51
CA TYR A 115 6.49 -13.32 -15.03
C TYR A 115 7.68 -13.01 -14.10
N ASN A 116 8.02 -13.87 -13.14
CA ASN A 116 9.06 -13.58 -12.16
C ASN A 116 10.48 -13.74 -12.69
N GLU A 117 10.75 -14.74 -13.51
CA GLU A 117 12.10 -15.18 -13.88
C GLU A 117 12.49 -14.80 -15.31
N GLU A 118 11.54 -14.83 -16.25
CA GLU A 118 11.84 -14.68 -17.68
C GLU A 118 11.49 -13.29 -18.22
N LEU A 119 10.57 -12.59 -17.57
CA LEU A 119 10.03 -11.32 -18.07
C LEU A 119 10.97 -10.13 -17.75
N PRO A 120 11.46 -9.38 -18.76
CA PRO A 120 12.30 -8.21 -18.54
C PRO A 120 11.62 -7.13 -17.70
N GLN A 121 12.38 -6.40 -16.89
CA GLN A 121 11.85 -5.39 -15.96
C GLN A 121 10.97 -4.31 -16.64
N LYS A 122 11.23 -4.01 -17.92
CA LYS A 122 10.42 -3.07 -18.70
C LYS A 122 8.96 -3.53 -18.80
N PHE A 123 8.75 -4.80 -19.18
CA PHE A 123 7.41 -5.37 -19.33
C PHE A 123 6.75 -5.59 -17.97
N LYS A 124 7.50 -5.98 -16.93
CA LYS A 124 6.98 -6.07 -15.55
C LYS A 124 6.31 -4.75 -15.14
N ARG A 125 7.00 -3.62 -15.34
CA ARG A 125 6.45 -2.28 -15.02
C ARG A 125 5.20 -1.90 -15.81
N GLU A 126 4.98 -2.47 -16.98
CA GLU A 126 3.77 -2.25 -17.79
C GLU A 126 2.63 -3.12 -17.28
N ILE A 127 2.91 -4.39 -16.97
CA ILE A 127 1.96 -5.36 -16.42
C ILE A 127 1.53 -4.98 -14.99
N ASP A 128 2.44 -4.47 -14.16
CA ASP A 128 2.16 -4.06 -12.77
C ASP A 128 1.16 -2.90 -12.67
N LYS A 129 0.88 -2.21 -13.77
CA LYS A 129 -0.17 -1.17 -13.85
C LYS A 129 -1.54 -1.75 -14.15
N LEU A 130 -1.60 -2.98 -14.65
CA LEU A 130 -2.83 -3.68 -14.99
C LEU A 130 -3.39 -4.33 -13.72
N ASN A 131 -4.72 -4.38 -13.64
CA ASN A 131 -5.43 -4.95 -12.51
C ASN A 131 -6.36 -6.07 -12.96
N GLY A 132 -6.65 -6.99 -12.04
CA GLY A 132 -7.62 -8.06 -12.25
C GLY A 132 -7.27 -8.96 -13.44
N VAL A 133 -8.25 -9.28 -14.28
CA VAL A 133 -8.08 -10.23 -15.40
C VAL A 133 -7.05 -9.75 -16.43
N GLN A 134 -6.92 -8.44 -16.64
CA GLN A 134 -5.99 -7.86 -17.62
C GLN A 134 -4.53 -8.15 -17.27
N PHE A 135 -4.22 -8.24 -15.97
CA PHE A 135 -2.88 -8.63 -15.49
C PHE A 135 -2.53 -10.04 -15.96
N PHE A 136 -3.42 -11.01 -15.71
CA PHE A 136 -3.20 -12.39 -16.13
C PHE A 136 -3.18 -12.55 -17.65
N GLN A 137 -4.04 -11.81 -18.36
CA GLN A 137 -4.06 -11.80 -19.83
C GLN A 137 -2.73 -11.33 -20.42
N ALA A 138 -2.17 -10.22 -19.92
CA ALA A 138 -0.94 -9.67 -20.46
C ALA A 138 0.27 -10.62 -20.26
N ILE A 139 0.32 -11.32 -19.12
CA ILE A 139 1.34 -12.34 -18.88
C ILE A 139 1.16 -13.49 -19.87
N TYR A 140 -0.08 -13.93 -20.07
CA TYR A 140 -0.41 -15.00 -20.99
C TYR A 140 -0.05 -14.69 -22.44
N ASP A 141 -0.42 -13.51 -22.94
CA ASP A 141 -0.14 -13.08 -24.31
C ASP A 141 1.37 -13.03 -24.58
N LEU A 142 2.15 -12.54 -23.61
CA LEU A 142 3.61 -12.52 -23.70
C LEU A 142 4.22 -13.93 -23.62
N PHE A 143 3.65 -14.81 -22.80
CA PHE A 143 4.08 -16.19 -22.70
C PHE A 143 3.86 -16.95 -24.02
N LYS A 144 2.69 -16.79 -24.64
CA LYS A 144 2.38 -17.36 -25.96
C LYS A 144 3.30 -16.82 -27.05
N ALA A 145 3.52 -15.50 -27.05
CA ALA A 145 4.45 -14.86 -27.98
C ALA A 145 5.89 -15.39 -27.82
N ALA A 146 6.33 -15.64 -26.59
CA ALA A 146 7.66 -16.18 -26.30
C ALA A 146 7.81 -17.67 -26.69
N GLN A 147 6.74 -18.47 -26.56
CA GLN A 147 6.72 -19.87 -26.99
C GLN A 147 6.62 -20.06 -28.51
N GLY A 148 6.47 -18.98 -29.29
CA GLY A 148 6.39 -19.04 -30.74
C GLY A 148 5.04 -19.56 -31.26
N GLU A 149 4.03 -19.70 -30.40
CA GLU A 149 2.64 -19.82 -30.82
C GLU A 149 2.19 -18.44 -31.33
N ASN A 150 2.37 -18.23 -32.64
CA ASN A 150 1.84 -17.07 -33.34
C ASN A 150 0.35 -16.92 -33.04
N ILE A 151 0.02 -15.74 -32.52
CA ILE A 151 -1.33 -15.17 -32.49
C ILE A 151 -1.89 -15.20 -33.93
N GLN A 152 -2.77 -16.13 -34.20
CA GLN A 152 -3.95 -15.92 -35.05
C GLN A 152 -5.11 -15.95 -34.04
N GLU A 153 -5.90 -14.91 -33.78
CA GLU A 153 -6.42 -13.85 -34.62
C GLU A 153 -6.67 -12.58 -33.76
N GLY A 154 -6.41 -11.40 -34.30
CA GLY A 154 -6.84 -10.13 -33.70
C GLY A 154 -5.86 -8.97 -33.88
N GLU A 155 -5.95 -8.30 -35.03
CA GLU A 155 -5.33 -6.99 -35.33
C GLU A 155 -3.81 -6.94 -35.53
N ALA A 156 -3.34 -7.61 -36.58
CA ALA A 156 -2.13 -7.19 -37.29
C ALA A 156 -2.40 -5.88 -38.06
N ASN A 157 -2.27 -4.75 -37.36
CA ASN A 157 -2.04 -3.43 -37.96
C ASN A 157 -0.76 -2.82 -37.38
N ALA A 158 0.35 -3.55 -37.45
CA ALA A 158 1.67 -2.96 -37.42
C ALA A 158 2.29 -3.16 -38.80
N ARG A 159 1.97 -2.22 -39.69
CA ARG A 159 2.64 -2.07 -40.98
C ARG A 159 4.14 -2.05 -40.75
N GLU A 160 4.82 -2.94 -41.47
CA GLU A 160 6.19 -2.76 -41.93
C GLU A 160 6.35 -1.34 -42.49
N GLU A 161 7.00 -0.46 -41.73
CA GLU A 161 7.69 0.69 -42.29
C GLU A 161 9.19 0.51 -42.04
N GLU A 162 9.82 -0.25 -42.95
CA GLU A 162 11.18 0.03 -43.38
C GLU A 162 11.28 1.51 -43.80
N ARG A 163 11.70 2.41 -42.90
CA ARG A 163 12.13 3.76 -43.29
C ARG A 163 13.39 4.20 -42.55
N ASN A 164 14.51 4.02 -43.24
CA ASN A 164 15.69 4.88 -43.27
C ASN A 164 16.39 5.19 -41.93
N LEU A 165 17.34 4.33 -41.54
CA LEU A 165 18.49 4.75 -40.75
C LEU A 165 19.44 5.57 -41.64
N PRO A 166 19.76 6.85 -41.33
CA PRO A 166 20.80 7.58 -42.04
C PRO A 166 22.18 7.00 -41.70
N LYS A 167 22.99 6.84 -42.75
CA LYS A 167 24.36 6.33 -42.73
C LYS A 167 25.26 7.08 -41.74
N GLU A 168 26.14 6.31 -41.09
CA GLU A 168 27.24 6.80 -40.26
C GLU A 168 28.07 7.87 -40.96
N VAL A 169 28.20 9.03 -40.32
CA VAL A 169 29.19 10.05 -40.70
C VAL A 169 30.45 9.80 -39.88
N LEU A 170 31.48 9.27 -40.55
CA LEU A 170 32.86 9.31 -40.06
C LEU A 170 33.33 10.77 -40.05
N GLY A 171 33.48 11.36 -38.87
CA GLY A 171 34.07 12.67 -38.66
C GLY A 171 35.24 12.57 -37.68
N ASN A 172 36.45 12.47 -38.21
CA ASN A 172 37.70 12.57 -37.44
C ASN A 172 38.11 14.05 -37.39
N GLY A 173 38.30 14.64 -36.19
CA GLY A 173 38.86 16.00 -36.10
C GLY A 173 38.83 16.72 -34.74
N VAL A 174 39.89 16.50 -33.94
CA VAL A 174 40.63 17.47 -33.11
C VAL A 174 39.97 18.12 -31.87
N SER A 175 40.44 17.64 -30.70
CA SER A 175 41.02 18.36 -29.54
C SER A 175 40.65 19.83 -29.23
N SER A 176 40.09 20.08 -28.04
CA SER A 176 40.61 21.01 -27.02
C SER A 176 39.73 20.94 -25.75
N SER A 177 40.25 20.44 -24.63
CA SER A 177 40.67 21.24 -23.46
C SER A 177 39.68 22.34 -23.04
N THR A 178 38.93 22.12 -21.94
CA THR A 178 39.13 22.87 -20.68
C THR A 178 38.14 22.45 -19.57
N ASN A 179 38.72 22.08 -18.43
CA ASN A 179 38.36 22.42 -17.05
C ASN A 179 36.92 22.77 -16.65
N SER A 180 36.50 22.10 -15.57
CA SER A 180 35.88 22.64 -14.33
C SER A 180 34.53 21.97 -14.06
N ARG A 181 34.11 21.61 -12.85
CA ARG A 181 34.68 21.52 -11.50
C ARG A 181 33.48 21.00 -10.69
N ASN A 182 33.75 20.08 -9.78
CA ASN A 182 32.88 19.60 -8.70
C ASN A 182 31.84 20.65 -8.21
N GLN A 183 30.60 20.24 -7.91
CA GLN A 183 30.18 19.93 -6.53
C GLN A 183 28.67 19.71 -6.41
N SER A 184 28.35 18.63 -5.71
CA SER A 184 27.09 18.32 -5.05
C SER A 184 26.74 19.38 -4.00
N VAL A 185 25.45 19.72 -3.89
CA VAL A 185 24.84 20.45 -2.76
C VAL A 185 23.51 19.73 -2.48
N MET A 186 23.51 18.67 -1.67
CA MET A 186 23.24 18.67 -0.23
C MET A 186 22.01 19.49 0.19
N THR A 187 20.93 18.74 0.40
CA THR A 187 20.04 18.76 1.58
C THR A 187 20.20 19.98 2.49
N ARG A 188 19.16 20.81 2.56
CA ARG A 188 18.99 21.79 3.64
C ARG A 188 17.58 21.66 4.21
N PHE A 189 17.57 21.31 5.50
CA PHE A 189 16.66 21.67 6.58
C PHE A 189 15.18 21.87 6.25
#